data_AF-A0A1H0SIW9-F1
#
_entry.id   AF-A0A1H0SIW9-F1
#
_cell.length_a   1.000
_cell.length_b   1.000
_cell.length_c   1.000
_cell.angle_alpha   90.00
_cell.angle_beta   90.00
_cell.angle_gamma   90.00
#
_symmetry.space_group_name_H-M   'P 1'
#
loop_
_entity.id
_entity.type
_entity.pdbx_description
1 polymer ?
#
loop_
_entity_poly.entity_id
_entity_poly.type
_entity_poly.pdbx_seq_one_letter_code
_entity_poly.pdbx_strand_id
1 'polypeptide(L)'
;MSERQSTLFQGLRPVDWALASALTALGATLMVENLLFSDADVARAIAEGTMVHELTSRSWAMVPLFAVATVTVLWWRRGIIAVISTGIVVMALHDLLFGWVTRCGAGLPLAFVLAYLAAVSLDRRRAWIALGLSTVLTAAVLVRDATTGFEPFALGVPILLIVFAIGRAVRHRTAMSAELRARTVELRQLRDERVALELADDRVRLSGQLDGLLQRRLGQLTTAAEAGQHLDPAGARALFESIEDESRATLDGMRELLGLLRGEEGALAPAPTVAHLDTLLARHTGAGTRLTVTGDPRSLTAAVELSAYRIVEHLVNVLADQPDSRIDVSMRFDEEALEIRVNGPVRRSADLKNAVARARERAKVLGGSLDVKVSRGYATAVAQLPVSG
;
A
#
# COMPACT_ATOMS: atom_id res chain seq x y z
N MET A 1 -0.62 38.24 -28.72
CA MET A 1 -0.07 36.94 -29.19
C MET A 1 0.27 35.95 -28.07
N SER A 2 0.40 36.36 -26.80
CA SER A 2 0.72 35.46 -25.67
C SER A 2 -0.45 34.55 -25.23
N GLU A 3 -1.71 35.03 -25.25
CA GLU A 3 -2.86 34.23 -24.77
C GLU A 3 -3.32 33.10 -25.72
N ARG A 4 -3.08 33.18 -27.03
CA ARG A 4 -3.39 32.05 -27.94
C ARG A 4 -2.37 30.93 -27.84
N GLN A 5 -1.12 31.23 -27.48
CA GLN A 5 -0.08 30.21 -27.32
C GLN A 5 -0.33 29.30 -26.11
N SER A 6 -0.93 29.82 -25.02
CA SER A 6 -1.25 29.00 -23.85
C SER A 6 -2.30 27.92 -24.14
N THR A 7 -3.29 28.22 -24.99
CA THR A 7 -4.32 27.22 -25.36
C THR A 7 -3.83 26.10 -26.27
N LEU A 8 -2.78 26.32 -27.07
CA LEU A 8 -2.29 25.33 -28.02
C LEU A 8 -1.54 24.18 -27.34
N PHE A 9 -0.81 24.47 -26.26
CA PHE A 9 0.02 23.49 -25.53
C PHE A 9 -0.61 22.98 -24.23
N GLN A 10 -1.76 23.53 -23.80
CA GLN A 10 -2.48 23.05 -22.62
C GLN A 10 -2.90 21.57 -22.75
N GLY A 11 -2.47 20.74 -21.79
CA GLY A 11 -2.84 19.32 -21.69
C GLY A 11 -1.91 18.33 -22.41
N LEU A 12 -0.81 18.80 -22.99
CA LEU A 12 0.22 17.93 -23.57
C LEU A 12 1.08 17.31 -22.46
N ARG A 13 1.28 15.99 -22.51
CA ARG A 13 2.17 15.28 -21.57
C ARG A 13 3.57 15.15 -22.17
N PRO A 14 4.63 14.98 -21.34
CA PRO A 14 6.00 14.74 -21.83
C PRO A 14 6.10 13.55 -22.79
N VAL A 15 5.29 12.50 -22.54
CA VAL A 15 5.21 11.32 -23.42
C VAL A 15 4.67 11.65 -24.81
N ASP A 16 3.75 12.61 -24.92
CA ASP A 16 3.17 13.01 -26.21
C ASP A 16 4.22 13.72 -27.06
N TRP A 17 5.08 14.54 -26.43
CA TRP A 17 6.25 15.15 -27.06
C TRP A 17 7.28 14.13 -27.49
N ALA A 18 7.63 13.18 -26.62
CA ALA A 18 8.58 12.12 -26.96
C ALA A 18 8.12 11.31 -28.17
N LEU A 19 6.83 10.95 -28.20
CA LEU A 19 6.22 10.20 -29.28
C LEU A 19 6.23 10.98 -30.62
N ALA A 20 5.75 12.23 -30.61
CA ALA A 20 5.73 13.05 -31.81
C ALA A 20 7.13 13.35 -32.34
N SER A 21 8.09 13.63 -31.45
CA SER A 21 9.50 13.85 -31.81
C SER A 21 10.14 12.60 -32.41
N ALA A 22 9.90 11.42 -31.83
CA ALA A 22 10.43 10.16 -32.36
C ALA A 22 9.89 9.84 -33.76
N LEU A 23 8.57 9.99 -33.97
CA LEU A 23 7.94 9.78 -35.28
C LEU A 23 8.43 10.81 -36.31
N THR A 24 8.59 12.08 -35.89
CA THR A 24 9.10 13.15 -36.76
C THR A 24 10.56 12.91 -37.14
N ALA A 25 11.41 12.50 -36.20
CA ALA A 25 12.80 12.16 -36.46
C ALA A 25 12.90 10.97 -37.42
N LEU A 26 12.16 9.90 -37.18
CA LEU A 26 12.11 8.74 -38.06
C LEU A 26 11.66 9.11 -39.48
N GLY A 27 10.60 9.92 -39.59
CA GLY A 27 10.12 10.45 -40.87
C GLY A 27 11.14 11.31 -41.59
N ALA A 28 11.77 12.26 -40.88
CA ALA A 28 12.78 13.14 -41.45
C ALA A 28 14.01 12.35 -41.93
N THR A 29 14.50 11.39 -41.15
CA THR A 29 15.61 10.51 -41.55
C THR A 29 15.27 9.75 -42.81
N LEU A 30 14.09 9.11 -42.89
CA LEU A 30 13.68 8.36 -44.07
C LEU A 30 13.53 9.27 -45.31
N MET A 31 12.94 10.46 -45.15
CA MET A 31 12.81 11.41 -46.26
C MET A 31 14.17 11.93 -46.74
N VAL A 32 15.13 12.15 -45.83
CA VAL A 32 16.51 12.51 -46.18
C VAL A 32 17.22 11.37 -46.88
N GLU A 33 17.01 10.13 -46.46
CA GLU A 33 17.55 8.95 -47.13
C GLU A 33 17.08 8.85 -48.59
N ASN A 34 15.78 9.08 -48.84
CA ASN A 34 15.24 9.15 -50.21
C ASN A 34 15.91 10.24 -51.07
N LEU A 35 16.32 11.36 -50.48
CA LEU A 35 17.03 12.44 -51.19
C LEU A 35 18.46 12.05 -51.55
N LEU A 36 19.13 11.31 -50.67
CA LEU A 36 20.52 10.92 -50.79
C LEU A 36 20.70 9.62 -51.60
N PHE A 37 19.63 8.87 -51.84
CA PHE A 37 19.65 7.61 -52.59
C PHE A 37 19.93 7.87 -54.08
N SER A 38 21.12 7.48 -54.55
CA SER A 38 21.59 7.76 -55.91
C SER A 38 20.89 6.89 -56.97
N ASP A 39 20.86 7.32 -58.23
CA ASP A 39 20.24 6.56 -59.33
C ASP A 39 20.91 5.19 -59.53
N ALA A 40 22.23 5.11 -59.28
CA ALA A 40 22.98 3.86 -59.31
C ALA A 40 22.55 2.91 -58.18
N ASP A 41 22.25 3.45 -57.00
CA ASP A 41 21.75 2.65 -55.88
C ASP A 41 20.30 2.22 -56.12
N VAL A 42 19.46 3.06 -56.73
CA VAL A 42 18.11 2.68 -57.16
C VAL A 42 18.15 1.52 -58.14
N ALA A 43 18.98 1.62 -59.19
CA ALA A 43 19.12 0.58 -60.19
C ALA A 43 19.63 -0.74 -59.55
N ARG A 44 20.58 -0.65 -58.61
CA ARG A 44 21.08 -1.81 -57.86
C ARG A 44 19.97 -2.44 -57.01
N ALA A 45 19.22 -1.64 -56.26
CA ALA A 45 18.13 -2.12 -55.41
C ALA A 45 16.99 -2.77 -56.21
N ILE A 46 16.66 -2.25 -57.39
CA ILE A 46 15.71 -2.90 -58.31
C ILE A 46 16.27 -4.24 -58.81
N ALA A 47 17.55 -4.29 -59.19
CA ALA A 47 18.18 -5.53 -59.63
C ALA A 47 18.25 -6.60 -58.51
N GLU A 48 18.42 -6.17 -57.26
CA GLU A 48 18.39 -7.02 -56.06
C GLU A 48 16.97 -7.37 -55.59
N GLY A 49 15.93 -6.79 -56.20
CA GLY A 49 14.53 -7.01 -55.83
C GLY A 49 14.11 -6.35 -54.51
N THR A 50 14.90 -5.42 -53.97
CA THR A 50 14.59 -4.67 -52.74
C THR A 50 13.77 -3.40 -53.02
N MET A 51 13.72 -2.94 -54.27
CA MET A 51 12.79 -1.91 -54.75
C MET A 51 11.99 -2.38 -55.96
N VAL A 52 10.72 -1.95 -56.01
CA VAL A 52 9.77 -2.29 -57.07
C VAL A 52 9.65 -1.17 -58.09
N HIS A 53 9.84 0.09 -57.66
CA HIS A 53 9.70 1.27 -58.50
C HIS A 53 10.90 2.22 -58.32
N GLU A 54 11.26 2.92 -59.39
CA GLU A 54 12.24 4.01 -59.33
C GLU A 54 11.68 5.20 -58.52
N LEU A 55 12.58 5.94 -57.86
CA LEU A 55 12.23 7.14 -57.11
C LEU A 55 11.86 8.28 -58.07
N THR A 56 10.65 8.82 -57.96
CA THR A 56 10.17 9.87 -58.88
C THR A 56 10.47 11.30 -58.43
N SER A 57 10.89 11.51 -57.18
CA SER A 57 11.12 12.84 -56.63
C SER A 57 12.32 12.87 -55.70
N ARG A 58 13.12 13.94 -55.81
CA ARG A 58 14.20 14.32 -54.88
C ARG A 58 13.95 15.69 -54.25
N SER A 59 12.69 16.03 -54.01
CA SER A 59 12.33 17.34 -53.44
C SER A 59 12.50 17.38 -51.92
N TRP A 60 13.23 18.38 -51.42
CA TRP A 60 13.34 18.65 -49.98
C TRP A 60 12.00 18.96 -49.29
N ALA A 61 10.96 19.29 -50.07
CA ALA A 61 9.61 19.54 -49.54
C ALA A 61 8.94 18.30 -48.92
N MET A 62 9.47 17.09 -49.15
CA MET A 62 9.00 15.84 -48.53
C MET A 62 9.09 15.89 -47.00
N VAL A 63 10.21 16.38 -46.46
CA VAL A 63 10.48 16.43 -45.02
C VAL A 63 9.45 17.29 -44.26
N PRO A 64 9.25 18.58 -44.59
CA PRO A 64 8.29 19.41 -43.86
C PRO A 64 6.85 18.94 -44.07
N LEU A 65 6.51 18.39 -45.25
CA LEU A 65 5.16 17.85 -45.47
C LEU A 65 4.89 16.63 -44.56
N PHE A 66 5.82 15.67 -44.50
CA PHE A 66 5.70 14.51 -43.62
C PHE A 66 5.64 14.93 -42.14
N ALA A 67 6.43 15.94 -41.76
CA ALA A 67 6.43 16.47 -40.39
C ALA A 67 5.05 17.02 -39.97
N VAL A 68 4.22 17.53 -40.90
CA VAL A 68 2.84 17.94 -40.56
C VAL A 68 2.03 16.75 -40.02
N ALA A 69 2.13 15.57 -40.65
CA ALA A 69 1.43 14.38 -40.19
C ALA A 69 1.87 13.95 -38.78
N THR A 70 3.18 13.96 -38.50
CA THR A 70 3.71 13.52 -37.20
C THR A 70 3.56 14.55 -36.09
N VAL A 71 3.64 15.85 -36.39
CA VAL A 71 3.45 16.93 -35.41
C VAL A 71 1.99 16.97 -34.93
N THR A 72 1.02 16.67 -35.80
CA THR A 72 -0.40 16.62 -35.40
C THR A 72 -0.68 15.57 -34.31
N VAL A 73 0.20 14.57 -34.14
CA VAL A 73 0.12 13.58 -33.06
C VAL A 73 0.10 14.24 -31.69
N LEU A 74 0.73 15.41 -31.47
CA LEU A 74 0.67 16.12 -30.19
C LEU A 74 -0.78 16.32 -29.71
N TRP A 75 -1.72 16.56 -30.62
CA TRP A 75 -3.12 16.82 -30.29
C TRP A 75 -4.01 15.58 -30.29
N TRP A 76 -3.44 14.37 -30.28
CA TRP A 76 -4.19 13.11 -30.32
C TRP A 76 -5.23 12.98 -29.20
N ARG A 77 -4.94 13.52 -28.02
CA ARG A 77 -5.85 13.51 -26.86
C ARG A 77 -7.09 14.39 -27.05
N ARG A 78 -7.02 15.41 -27.91
CA ARG A 78 -8.15 16.32 -28.20
C ARG A 78 -9.07 15.76 -29.27
N GLY A 79 -8.52 15.02 -30.23
CA GLY A 79 -9.30 14.47 -31.34
C GLY A 79 -8.50 13.53 -32.22
N ILE A 80 -8.32 12.29 -31.78
CA ILE A 80 -7.52 11.31 -32.52
C ILE A 80 -8.05 11.00 -33.92
N ILE A 81 -9.37 11.05 -34.12
CA ILE A 81 -9.97 10.87 -35.45
C ILE A 81 -9.49 11.98 -36.40
N ALA A 82 -9.47 13.23 -35.95
CA ALA A 82 -8.98 14.35 -36.75
C ALA A 82 -7.48 14.22 -37.05
N VAL A 83 -6.68 13.71 -36.11
CA VAL A 83 -5.26 13.43 -36.34
C VAL A 83 -5.06 12.35 -37.40
N ILE A 84 -5.80 11.23 -37.32
CA ILE A 84 -5.72 10.17 -38.35
C ILE A 84 -6.16 10.72 -39.72
N SER A 85 -7.29 11.44 -39.77
CA SER A 85 -7.75 12.07 -41.02
C SER A 85 -6.73 13.05 -41.60
N THR A 86 -6.05 13.82 -40.75
CA THR A 86 -4.97 14.72 -41.19
C THR A 86 -3.78 13.92 -41.74
N GLY A 87 -3.39 12.84 -41.08
CA GLY A 87 -2.37 11.92 -41.57
C GLY A 87 -2.72 11.34 -42.95
N ILE A 88 -3.98 10.94 -43.17
CA ILE A 88 -4.45 10.44 -44.48
C ILE A 88 -4.33 11.53 -45.55
N VAL A 89 -4.81 12.74 -45.26
CA VAL A 89 -4.76 13.86 -46.22
C VAL A 89 -3.32 14.23 -46.56
N VAL A 90 -2.45 14.32 -45.56
CA VAL A 90 -1.02 14.61 -45.76
C VAL A 90 -0.34 13.50 -46.56
N MET A 91 -0.66 12.23 -46.29
CA MET A 91 -0.10 11.10 -47.05
C MET A 91 -0.56 11.12 -48.51
N ALA A 92 -1.86 11.31 -48.75
CA ALA A 92 -2.40 11.42 -50.11
C ALA A 92 -1.78 12.60 -50.89
N LEU A 93 -1.55 13.73 -50.21
CA LEU A 93 -0.84 14.87 -50.80
C LEU A 93 0.62 14.53 -51.09
N HIS A 94 1.29 13.78 -50.21
CA HIS A 94 2.65 13.31 -50.41
C HIS A 94 2.75 12.35 -51.61
N ASP A 95 1.78 11.47 -51.80
CA ASP A 95 1.69 10.58 -52.96
C ASP A 95 1.50 11.36 -54.27
N LEU A 96 0.62 12.36 -54.25
CA LEU A 96 0.34 13.19 -55.42
C LEU A 96 1.52 14.08 -55.83
N LEU A 97 2.22 14.67 -54.86
CA LEU A 97 3.31 15.61 -55.12
C LEU A 97 4.64 14.95 -55.45
N PHE A 98 4.90 13.76 -54.88
CA PHE A 98 6.24 13.15 -54.93
C PHE A 98 6.29 11.78 -55.59
N GLY A 99 5.13 11.16 -55.88
CA GLY A 99 5.03 9.88 -56.57
C GLY A 99 5.66 8.72 -55.79
N TRP A 100 6.44 7.89 -56.46
CA TRP A 100 7.15 6.73 -55.90
C TRP A 100 8.33 7.18 -55.04
N VAL A 101 8.19 6.99 -53.73
CA VAL A 101 9.19 7.32 -52.69
C VAL A 101 9.03 6.30 -51.57
N THR A 102 10.11 5.96 -50.86
CA THR A 102 10.06 5.04 -49.71
C THR A 102 9.43 5.73 -48.50
N ARG A 103 8.27 5.24 -48.05
CA ARG A 103 7.46 5.78 -46.95
C ARG A 103 7.20 4.76 -45.86
N CYS A 104 7.20 3.47 -46.18
CA CYS A 104 6.79 2.40 -45.29
C CYS A 104 7.53 2.40 -43.93
N GLY A 105 8.83 2.76 -43.93
CA GLY A 105 9.66 2.82 -42.72
C GLY A 105 9.23 3.85 -41.66
N ALA A 106 8.46 4.88 -42.02
CA ALA A 106 7.97 5.91 -41.10
C ALA A 106 6.44 6.04 -41.10
N GLY A 107 5.80 5.83 -42.25
CA GLY A 107 4.35 5.88 -42.40
C GLY A 107 3.61 4.73 -41.69
N LEU A 108 4.15 3.51 -41.73
CA LEU A 108 3.54 2.37 -41.03
C LEU A 108 3.63 2.52 -39.50
N PRO A 109 4.78 2.87 -38.90
CA PRO A 109 4.85 3.20 -37.47
C PRO A 109 3.84 4.26 -37.05
N LEU A 110 3.67 5.34 -37.83
CA LEU A 110 2.66 6.37 -37.57
C LEU A 110 1.25 5.78 -37.55
N ALA A 111 0.88 4.98 -38.57
CA ALA A 111 -0.44 4.36 -38.65
C ALA A 111 -0.70 3.40 -37.47
N PHE A 112 0.30 2.59 -37.10
CA PHE A 112 0.19 1.64 -35.98
C PHE A 112 0.07 2.34 -34.63
N VAL A 113 0.87 3.37 -34.39
CA VAL A 113 0.77 4.20 -33.17
C VAL A 113 -0.61 4.81 -33.06
N LEU A 114 -1.13 5.43 -34.14
CA LEU A 114 -2.45 6.05 -34.11
C LEU A 114 -3.57 5.02 -33.89
N ALA A 115 -3.47 3.84 -34.50
CA ALA A 115 -4.41 2.75 -34.27
C ALA A 115 -4.41 2.26 -32.81
N TYR A 116 -3.21 2.10 -32.23
CA TYR A 116 -3.05 1.75 -30.81
C TYR A 116 -3.67 2.80 -29.89
N LEU A 117 -3.32 4.07 -30.09
CA LEU A 117 -3.83 5.18 -29.29
C LEU A 117 -5.36 5.28 -29.40
N ALA A 118 -5.93 5.02 -30.58
CA ALA A 118 -7.37 5.01 -30.79
C ALA A 118 -8.05 3.84 -30.05
N ALA A 119 -7.45 2.65 -30.09
CA ALA A 119 -7.95 1.47 -29.42
C ALA A 119 -7.99 1.62 -27.89
N VAL A 120 -7.01 2.34 -27.32
CA VAL A 120 -6.89 2.59 -25.87
C VAL A 120 -7.80 3.74 -25.41
N SER A 121 -8.03 4.76 -26.24
CA SER A 121 -8.74 5.97 -25.81
C SER A 121 -10.22 6.03 -26.18
N LEU A 122 -10.65 5.36 -27.25
CA LEU A 122 -12.00 5.51 -27.78
C LEU A 122 -12.97 4.41 -27.33
N ASP A 123 -14.26 4.75 -27.31
CA ASP A 123 -15.36 3.81 -27.18
C ASP A 123 -15.48 2.85 -28.37
N ARG A 124 -16.11 1.70 -28.16
CA ARG A 124 -16.13 0.59 -29.14
C ARG A 124 -16.52 1.05 -30.54
N ARG A 125 -17.59 1.85 -30.68
CA ARG A 125 -18.05 2.36 -31.98
C ARG A 125 -17.01 3.28 -32.65
N ARG A 126 -16.45 4.23 -31.91
CA ARG A 126 -15.45 5.19 -32.44
C ARG A 126 -14.10 4.50 -32.71
N ALA A 127 -13.74 3.50 -31.92
CA ALA A 127 -12.53 2.70 -32.13
C ALA A 127 -12.58 1.91 -33.45
N TRP A 128 -13.73 1.35 -33.83
CA TRP A 128 -13.90 0.69 -35.13
C TRP A 128 -13.79 1.68 -36.31
N ILE A 129 -14.34 2.89 -36.15
CA ILE A 129 -14.18 3.96 -37.15
C ILE A 129 -12.69 4.32 -37.30
N ALA A 130 -12.00 4.50 -36.17
CA ALA A 130 -10.57 4.80 -36.17
C ALA A 130 -9.73 3.67 -36.77
N LEU A 131 -10.10 2.40 -36.53
CA LEU A 131 -9.45 1.26 -37.19
C LEU A 131 -9.59 1.35 -38.71
N GLY A 132 -10.80 1.61 -39.21
CA GLY A 132 -11.02 1.80 -40.65
C GLY A 132 -10.19 2.94 -41.23
N LEU A 133 -10.13 4.09 -40.54
CA LEU A 133 -9.28 5.21 -40.95
C LEU A 133 -7.78 4.87 -40.91
N SER A 134 -7.33 4.14 -39.88
CA SER A 134 -5.94 3.67 -39.81
C SER A 134 -5.62 2.68 -40.93
N THR A 135 -6.56 1.83 -41.35
CA THR A 135 -6.41 0.96 -42.52
C THR A 135 -6.28 1.77 -43.81
N VAL A 136 -7.09 2.84 -43.97
CA VAL A 136 -6.96 3.76 -45.11
C VAL A 136 -5.61 4.47 -45.09
N LEU A 137 -5.12 4.90 -43.93
CA LEU A 137 -3.79 5.49 -43.78
C LEU A 137 -2.69 4.49 -44.16
N THR A 138 -2.78 3.25 -43.69
CA THR A 138 -1.85 2.17 -44.07
C THR A 138 -1.86 1.93 -45.58
N ALA A 139 -3.03 1.93 -46.21
CA ALA A 139 -3.15 1.80 -47.67
C ALA A 139 -2.52 2.98 -48.41
N ALA A 140 -2.75 4.22 -47.95
CA ALA A 140 -2.12 5.41 -48.51
C ALA A 140 -0.58 5.36 -48.39
N VAL A 141 -0.05 4.87 -47.27
CA VAL A 141 1.41 4.70 -47.11
C VAL A 141 2.00 3.74 -48.14
N LEU A 142 1.27 2.68 -48.52
CA LEU A 142 1.77 1.60 -49.36
C LEU A 142 1.50 1.80 -50.86
N VAL A 143 0.46 2.55 -51.25
CA VAL A 143 -0.03 2.60 -52.63
C VAL A 143 0.97 3.21 -53.63
N ARG A 144 1.86 4.09 -53.17
CA ARG A 144 2.91 4.75 -53.98
C ARG A 144 4.30 4.60 -53.37
N ASP A 145 4.54 3.52 -52.64
CA ASP A 145 5.83 3.27 -52.01
C ASP A 145 6.80 2.57 -52.98
N ALA A 146 8.06 3.03 -53.02
CA ALA A 146 9.05 2.54 -53.99
C ALA A 146 9.61 1.15 -53.65
N THR A 147 9.61 0.79 -52.36
CA THR A 147 10.15 -0.49 -51.85
C THR A 147 9.12 -1.62 -51.83
N THR A 148 7.84 -1.28 -51.89
CA THR A 148 6.77 -2.23 -51.62
C THR A 148 5.89 -2.44 -52.84
N GLY A 149 5.61 -3.71 -53.16
CA GLY A 149 4.56 -4.10 -54.11
C GLY A 149 3.21 -4.26 -53.39
N PHE A 150 2.34 -5.14 -53.89
CA PHE A 150 1.09 -5.46 -53.19
C PHE A 150 1.29 -6.39 -51.97
N GLU A 151 2.41 -7.10 -51.89
CA GLU A 151 2.73 -8.06 -50.81
C GLU A 151 2.68 -7.46 -49.39
N PRO A 152 3.14 -6.22 -49.12
CA PRO A 152 3.19 -5.69 -47.75
C PRO A 152 1.82 -5.38 -47.15
N PHE A 153 0.74 -5.38 -47.94
CA PHE A 153 -0.62 -5.42 -47.39
C PHE A 153 -0.86 -6.70 -46.57
N ALA A 154 -0.25 -7.83 -46.96
CA ALA A 154 -0.38 -9.11 -46.28
C ALA A 154 0.29 -9.12 -44.89
N LEU A 155 1.26 -8.24 -44.62
CA LEU A 155 1.91 -8.11 -43.31
C LEU A 155 1.44 -6.87 -42.55
N GLY A 156 1.26 -5.74 -43.23
CA GLY A 156 0.86 -4.47 -42.61
C GLY A 156 -0.53 -4.52 -41.98
N VAL A 157 -1.50 -5.16 -42.64
CA VAL A 157 -2.87 -5.27 -42.10
C VAL A 157 -2.92 -6.18 -40.87
N PRO A 158 -2.32 -7.39 -40.85
CA PRO A 158 -2.25 -8.19 -39.63
C PRO A 158 -1.55 -7.48 -38.47
N ILE A 159 -0.43 -6.79 -38.71
CA ILE A 159 0.28 -6.04 -37.66
C ILE A 159 -0.63 -4.94 -37.12
N LEU A 160 -1.32 -4.19 -37.98
CA LEU A 160 -2.29 -3.17 -37.59
C LEU A 160 -3.39 -3.77 -36.68
N LEU A 161 -3.94 -4.92 -37.07
CA LEU A 161 -4.99 -5.60 -36.31
C LEU A 161 -4.47 -6.09 -34.95
N ILE A 162 -3.25 -6.63 -34.89
CA ILE A 162 -2.60 -7.07 -33.65
C ILE A 162 -2.40 -5.86 -32.71
N VAL A 163 -1.82 -4.77 -33.23
CA VAL A 163 -1.58 -3.54 -32.46
C VAL A 163 -2.89 -2.95 -31.93
N PHE A 164 -3.94 -2.93 -32.76
CA PHE A 164 -5.27 -2.50 -32.36
C PHE A 164 -5.85 -3.42 -31.28
N ALA A 165 -5.75 -4.74 -31.44
CA ALA A 165 -6.23 -5.73 -30.47
C ALA A 165 -5.52 -5.59 -29.12
N ILE A 166 -4.20 -5.37 -29.12
CA ILE A 166 -3.42 -5.06 -27.91
C ILE A 166 -3.98 -3.81 -27.23
N GLY A 167 -4.20 -2.73 -27.97
CA GLY A 167 -4.79 -1.50 -27.41
C GLY A 167 -6.19 -1.72 -26.81
N ARG A 168 -7.02 -2.55 -27.45
CA ARG A 168 -8.34 -2.94 -26.92
C ARG A 168 -8.22 -3.77 -25.64
N ALA A 169 -7.28 -4.71 -25.60
CA ALA A 169 -7.01 -5.53 -24.42
C ALA A 169 -6.50 -4.69 -23.24
N VAL A 170 -5.61 -3.73 -23.51
CA VAL A 170 -5.13 -2.76 -22.50
C VAL A 170 -6.31 -1.95 -21.95
N ARG A 171 -7.17 -1.37 -22.80
CA ARG A 171 -8.36 -0.62 -22.33
C ARG A 171 -9.28 -1.48 -21.46
N HIS A 172 -9.53 -2.73 -21.88
CA HIS A 172 -10.36 -3.65 -21.11
C HIS A 172 -9.73 -3.99 -19.74
N ARG A 173 -8.43 -4.28 -19.71
CA ARG A 173 -7.71 -4.56 -18.46
C ARG A 173 -7.69 -3.36 -17.53
N THR A 174 -7.48 -2.15 -18.04
CA THR A 174 -7.50 -0.93 -17.23
C THR A 174 -8.88 -0.66 -16.64
N ALA A 175 -9.95 -0.84 -17.43
CA ALA A 175 -11.32 -0.70 -16.95
C ALA A 175 -11.67 -1.74 -15.86
N MET A 176 -11.36 -3.02 -16.12
CA MET A 176 -11.58 -4.11 -15.16
C MET A 176 -10.78 -3.89 -13.87
N SER A 177 -9.52 -3.44 -13.97
CA SER A 177 -8.70 -3.13 -12.81
C SER A 177 -9.25 -1.96 -11.99
N ALA A 178 -9.79 -0.93 -12.64
CA ALA A 178 -10.44 0.18 -11.95
C ALA A 178 -11.71 -0.28 -11.22
N GLU A 179 -12.53 -1.13 -11.86
CA GLU A 179 -13.73 -1.70 -11.26
C GLU A 179 -13.41 -2.59 -10.06
N LEU A 180 -12.41 -3.48 -10.17
CA LEU A 180 -11.96 -4.33 -9.06
C LEU A 180 -11.45 -3.52 -7.87
N ARG A 181 -10.71 -2.43 -8.13
CA ARG A 181 -10.27 -1.51 -7.07
C ARG A 181 -11.45 -0.84 -6.37
N ALA A 182 -12.44 -0.36 -7.14
CA ALA A 182 -13.65 0.23 -6.58
C ALA A 182 -14.41 -0.78 -5.70
N ARG A 183 -14.62 -2.01 -6.19
CA ARG A 183 -15.23 -3.10 -5.42
C ARG A 183 -14.46 -3.46 -4.16
N THR A 184 -13.13 -3.45 -4.23
CA THR A 184 -12.29 -3.74 -3.05
C THR A 184 -12.46 -2.68 -1.97
N VAL A 185 -12.58 -1.40 -2.36
CA VAL A 185 -12.85 -0.31 -1.42
C VAL A 185 -14.23 -0.44 -0.80
N GLU A 186 -15.27 -0.72 -1.61
CA GLU A 186 -16.64 -0.97 -1.16
C GLU A 186 -16.72 -2.14 -0.15
N LEU A 187 -16.08 -3.27 -0.47
CA LEU A 187 -16.06 -4.45 0.41
C LEU A 187 -15.32 -4.19 1.73
N ARG A 188 -14.27 -3.38 1.72
CA ARG A 188 -13.57 -2.97 2.95
C ARG A 188 -14.50 -2.14 3.84
N GLN A 189 -15.20 -1.16 3.26
CA GLN A 189 -16.15 -0.33 4.00
C GLN A 189 -17.26 -1.18 4.63
N LEU A 190 -17.89 -2.08 3.86
CA LEU A 190 -18.95 -2.96 4.38
C LEU A 190 -18.45 -3.90 5.48
N ARG A 191 -17.21 -4.40 5.36
CA ARG A 191 -16.61 -5.24 6.39
C ARG A 191 -16.39 -4.45 7.68
N ASP A 192 -15.86 -3.24 7.58
CA ASP A 192 -15.56 -2.41 8.74
C ASP A 192 -16.86 -1.95 9.45
N GLU A 193 -17.92 -1.64 8.68
CA GLU A 193 -19.27 -1.40 9.22
C GLU A 193 -19.84 -2.63 9.94
N ARG A 194 -19.68 -3.82 9.35
CA ARG A 194 -20.15 -5.07 9.97
C ARG A 194 -19.43 -5.36 11.28
N VAL A 195 -18.10 -5.18 11.32
CA VAL A 195 -17.32 -5.35 12.56
C VAL A 195 -17.79 -4.35 13.62
N ALA A 196 -18.05 -3.09 13.25
CA ALA A 196 -18.57 -2.09 14.18
C ALA A 196 -19.95 -2.47 14.76
N LEU A 197 -20.85 -3.03 13.93
CA LEU A 197 -22.15 -3.52 14.38
C LEU A 197 -22.02 -4.75 15.29
N GLU A 198 -21.16 -5.71 14.94
CA GLU A 198 -20.90 -6.89 15.76
C GLU A 198 -20.33 -6.51 17.13
N LEU A 199 -19.37 -5.58 17.19
CA LEU A 199 -18.82 -5.05 18.43
C LEU A 199 -19.87 -4.30 19.28
N ALA A 200 -20.77 -3.55 18.63
CA ALA A 200 -21.85 -2.86 19.33
C ALA A 200 -22.86 -3.85 19.95
N ASP A 201 -23.21 -4.92 19.23
CA ASP A 201 -24.09 -5.99 19.75
C ASP A 201 -23.45 -6.73 20.92
N ASP A 202 -22.17 -7.11 20.79
CA ASP A 202 -21.42 -7.76 21.87
C ASP A 202 -21.35 -6.87 23.12
N ARG A 203 -21.16 -5.55 22.96
CA ARG A 203 -21.17 -4.60 24.07
C ARG A 203 -22.51 -4.58 24.81
N VAL A 204 -23.63 -4.54 24.08
CA VAL A 204 -24.97 -4.57 24.67
C VAL A 204 -25.21 -5.89 25.40
N ARG A 205 -24.84 -7.02 24.79
CA ARG A 205 -24.97 -8.35 25.40
C ARG A 205 -24.16 -8.46 26.70
N LEU A 206 -22.92 -7.97 26.69
CA LEU A 206 -22.03 -8.01 27.86
C LEU A 206 -22.52 -7.10 28.99
N SER A 207 -23.01 -5.90 28.67
CA SER A 207 -23.65 -5.02 29.68
C SER A 207 -24.84 -5.72 30.34
N GLY A 208 -25.71 -6.37 29.57
CA GLY A 208 -26.84 -7.13 30.13
C GLY A 208 -26.42 -8.31 31.01
N GLN A 209 -25.33 -9.01 30.66
CA GLN A 209 -24.79 -10.09 31.49
C GLN A 209 -24.20 -9.56 32.80
N LEU A 210 -23.49 -8.43 32.77
CA LEU A 210 -22.97 -7.77 33.97
C LEU A 210 -24.10 -7.30 34.89
N ASP A 211 -25.15 -6.67 34.34
CA ASP A 211 -26.31 -6.25 35.12
C ASP A 211 -27.03 -7.44 35.76
N GLY A 212 -27.20 -8.54 35.02
CA GLY A 212 -27.80 -9.77 35.55
C GLY A 212 -26.99 -10.40 36.70
N LEU A 213 -25.65 -10.39 36.59
CA LEU A 213 -24.76 -10.85 37.67
C LEU A 213 -24.85 -9.93 38.89
N LEU A 214 -24.89 -8.61 38.69
CA LEU A 214 -25.05 -7.63 39.76
C LEU A 214 -26.38 -7.82 40.51
N GLN A 215 -27.50 -7.93 39.78
CA GLN A 215 -28.82 -8.12 40.39
C GLN A 215 -28.88 -9.41 41.22
N ARG A 216 -28.34 -10.52 40.70
CA ARG A 216 -28.32 -11.80 41.43
C ARG A 216 -27.50 -11.71 42.72
N ARG A 217 -26.36 -11.01 42.69
CA ARG A 217 -25.50 -10.81 43.86
C ARG A 217 -26.11 -9.88 44.89
N LEU A 218 -26.71 -8.76 44.45
CA LEU A 218 -27.46 -7.88 45.34
C LEU A 218 -28.61 -8.63 46.03
N GLY A 219 -29.33 -9.49 45.30
CA GLY A 219 -30.36 -10.35 45.86
C GLY A 219 -29.85 -11.28 46.96
N GLN A 220 -28.72 -11.97 46.73
CA GLN A 220 -28.08 -12.83 47.73
C GLN A 220 -27.64 -12.06 48.98
N LEU A 221 -27.07 -10.87 48.80
CA LEU A 221 -26.67 -9.99 49.91
C LEU A 221 -27.87 -9.55 50.74
N THR A 222 -28.99 -9.18 50.13
CA THR A 222 -30.22 -8.83 50.86
C THR A 222 -30.76 -10.02 51.66
N THR A 223 -30.84 -11.22 51.07
CA THR A 223 -31.30 -12.42 51.79
C THR A 223 -30.37 -12.79 52.94
N ALA A 224 -29.05 -12.67 52.74
CA ALA A 224 -28.07 -12.95 53.79
C ALA A 224 -28.14 -11.91 54.93
N ALA A 225 -28.37 -10.63 54.61
CA ALA A 225 -28.56 -9.58 55.61
C ALA A 225 -29.82 -9.80 56.47
N GLU A 226 -30.93 -10.26 55.86
CA GLU A 226 -32.16 -10.63 56.58
C GLU A 226 -31.96 -11.84 57.50
N ALA A 227 -31.24 -12.87 57.01
CA ALA A 227 -30.91 -14.06 57.81
C ALA A 227 -30.03 -13.71 59.02
N GLY A 228 -29.09 -12.78 58.86
CA GLY A 228 -28.19 -12.32 59.91
C GLY A 228 -28.88 -11.67 61.12
N GLN A 229 -30.07 -11.07 60.93
CA GLN A 229 -30.83 -10.44 62.02
C GLN A 229 -31.34 -11.42 63.08
N HIS A 230 -31.39 -12.71 62.75
CA HIS A 230 -31.94 -13.76 63.61
C HIS A 230 -30.86 -14.68 64.20
N LEU A 231 -29.57 -14.37 63.98
CA LEU A 231 -28.44 -15.15 64.49
C LEU A 231 -27.91 -14.59 65.81
N ASP A 232 -27.21 -15.44 66.57
CA ASP A 232 -26.44 -15.03 67.73
C ASP A 232 -25.20 -14.19 67.32
N PRO A 233 -24.55 -13.45 68.23
CA PRO A 233 -23.46 -12.54 67.87
C PRO A 233 -22.27 -13.21 67.17
N ALA A 234 -22.02 -14.49 67.49
CA ALA A 234 -20.96 -15.27 66.86
C ALA A 234 -21.35 -15.72 65.44
N GLY A 235 -22.58 -16.22 65.25
CA GLY A 235 -23.11 -16.62 63.95
C GLY A 235 -23.29 -15.45 62.98
N ALA A 236 -23.73 -14.28 63.47
CA ALA A 236 -23.81 -13.07 62.66
C ALA A 236 -22.44 -12.62 62.15
N ARG A 237 -21.39 -12.71 62.99
CA ARG A 237 -20.01 -12.37 62.61
C ARG A 237 -19.48 -13.27 61.50
N ALA A 238 -19.65 -14.58 61.66
CA ALA A 238 -19.21 -15.56 60.66
C ALA A 238 -19.95 -15.39 59.31
N LEU A 239 -21.25 -15.06 59.35
CA LEU A 239 -22.04 -14.77 58.14
C LEU A 239 -21.52 -13.52 57.42
N PHE A 240 -21.21 -12.44 58.14
CA PHE A 240 -20.67 -11.21 57.54
C PHE A 240 -19.26 -11.39 56.96
N GLU A 241 -18.39 -12.18 57.61
CA GLU A 241 -17.08 -12.53 57.04
C GLU A 241 -17.21 -13.32 55.73
N SER A 242 -18.11 -14.32 55.69
CA SER A 242 -18.42 -15.07 54.46
C SER A 242 -18.93 -14.16 53.34
N ILE A 243 -19.81 -13.21 53.67
CA ILE A 243 -20.33 -12.22 52.72
C ILE A 243 -19.19 -11.34 52.19
N GLU A 244 -18.27 -10.90 53.04
CA GLU A 244 -17.15 -10.05 52.66
C GLU A 244 -16.20 -10.77 51.69
N ASP A 245 -15.82 -12.02 52.00
CA ASP A 245 -14.92 -12.82 51.17
C ASP A 245 -15.56 -13.11 49.79
N GLU A 246 -16.83 -13.49 49.75
CA GLU A 246 -17.52 -13.79 48.50
C GLU A 246 -17.77 -12.53 47.65
N SER A 247 -17.99 -11.39 48.31
CA SER A 247 -18.09 -10.08 47.65
C SER A 247 -16.76 -9.64 47.04
N ARG A 248 -15.63 -9.83 47.74
CA ARG A 248 -14.29 -9.54 47.20
C ARG A 248 -13.99 -10.43 46.00
N ALA A 249 -14.21 -11.75 46.12
CA ALA A 249 -13.97 -12.68 45.03
C ALA A 249 -14.81 -12.36 43.78
N THR A 250 -16.07 -11.95 43.99
CA THR A 250 -16.97 -11.54 42.88
C THR A 250 -16.50 -10.23 42.23
N LEU A 251 -16.12 -9.23 43.02
CA LEU A 251 -15.61 -7.95 42.51
C LEU A 251 -14.30 -8.13 41.74
N ASP A 252 -13.42 -9.02 42.18
CA ASP A 252 -12.18 -9.32 41.47
C ASP A 252 -12.43 -10.03 40.14
N GLY A 253 -13.36 -10.99 40.09
CA GLY A 253 -13.79 -11.61 38.82
C GLY A 253 -14.46 -10.61 37.86
N MET A 254 -15.25 -9.66 38.36
CA MET A 254 -15.83 -8.58 37.54
C MET A 254 -14.78 -7.60 37.03
N ARG A 255 -13.77 -7.26 37.85
CA ARG A 255 -12.62 -6.42 37.42
C ARG A 255 -11.77 -7.12 36.38
N GLU A 256 -11.61 -8.43 36.45
CA GLU A 256 -10.91 -9.22 35.45
C GLU A 256 -11.67 -9.22 34.11
N LEU A 257 -12.99 -9.47 34.12
CA LEU A 257 -13.85 -9.39 32.93
C LEU A 257 -13.87 -7.97 32.31
N LEU A 258 -13.96 -6.92 33.14
CA LEU A 258 -13.86 -5.53 32.68
C LEU A 258 -12.46 -5.16 32.19
N GLY A 259 -11.42 -5.79 32.74
CA GLY A 259 -10.03 -5.64 32.31
C GLY A 259 -9.80 -6.23 30.91
N LEU A 260 -10.43 -7.37 30.60
CA LEU A 260 -10.42 -7.96 29.26
C LEU A 260 -11.14 -7.06 28.24
N LEU A 261 -12.26 -6.45 28.62
CA LEU A 261 -13.02 -5.52 27.76
C LEU A 261 -12.31 -4.17 27.52
N ARG A 262 -11.64 -3.62 28.53
CA ARG A 262 -10.84 -2.39 28.38
C ARG A 262 -9.54 -2.59 27.60
N GLY A 263 -9.12 -3.84 27.41
CA GLY A 263 -7.99 -4.18 26.54
C GLY A 263 -8.17 -3.74 25.09
N GLU A 264 -9.41 -3.57 24.62
CA GLU A 264 -9.72 -3.14 23.24
C GLU A 264 -10.05 -1.64 23.13
N GLU A 265 -10.68 -1.02 24.13
CA GLU A 265 -10.99 0.43 24.13
C GLU A 265 -9.79 1.31 24.49
N GLY A 266 -8.71 0.73 25.05
CA GLY A 266 -7.44 1.42 25.29
C GLY A 266 -6.62 1.75 24.03
N ALA A 267 -7.08 1.36 22.85
CA ALA A 267 -6.42 1.56 21.55
C ALA A 267 -6.35 3.04 21.07
N LEU A 268 -6.84 4.01 21.87
CA LEU A 268 -6.76 5.44 21.56
C LEU A 268 -5.54 6.15 22.15
N ALA A 269 -4.75 5.48 23.00
CA ALA A 269 -3.44 5.97 23.42
C ALA A 269 -2.34 5.18 22.67
N PRO A 270 -1.27 5.83 22.18
CA PRO A 270 -0.16 5.12 21.58
C PRO A 270 0.35 4.05 22.55
N ALA A 271 0.64 2.85 22.02
CA ALA A 271 1.13 1.74 22.84
C ALA A 271 2.34 2.19 23.68
N PRO A 272 2.40 1.87 24.98
CA PRO A 272 3.47 2.34 25.83
C PRO A 272 4.82 1.76 25.39
N THR A 273 5.82 2.62 25.33
CA THR A 273 7.19 2.30 24.88
C THR A 273 8.17 2.39 26.05
N VAL A 274 9.42 1.97 25.83
CA VAL A 274 10.49 2.06 26.83
C VAL A 274 10.79 3.50 27.30
N ALA A 275 10.46 4.51 26.47
CA ALA A 275 10.56 5.93 26.85
C ALA A 275 9.58 6.32 27.98
N HIS A 276 8.53 5.53 28.21
CA HIS A 276 7.53 5.78 29.25
C HIS A 276 7.92 5.16 30.61
N LEU A 277 9.06 4.46 30.71
CA LEU A 277 9.49 3.79 31.94
C LEU A 277 9.78 4.76 33.09
N ASP A 278 10.34 5.94 32.82
CA ASP A 278 10.54 6.95 33.86
C ASP A 278 9.21 7.39 34.49
N THR A 279 8.17 7.53 33.65
CA THR A 279 6.82 7.88 34.13
C THR A 279 6.19 6.73 34.91
N LEU A 280 6.43 5.48 34.51
CA LEU A 280 5.99 4.30 35.25
C LEU A 280 6.63 4.26 36.64
N LEU A 281 7.94 4.45 36.74
CA LEU A 281 8.66 4.40 38.00
C LEU A 281 8.25 5.54 38.94
N ALA A 282 8.01 6.74 38.39
CA ALA A 282 7.53 7.90 39.15
C ALA A 282 6.17 7.69 39.83
N ARG A 283 5.35 6.73 39.38
CA ARG A 283 4.06 6.39 40.03
C ARG A 283 4.24 5.66 41.37
N HIS A 284 5.41 5.09 41.61
CA HIS A 284 5.73 4.36 42.83
C HIS A 284 6.51 5.25 43.81
N THR A 285 5.92 6.39 44.21
CA THR A 285 6.57 7.42 45.05
C THR A 285 7.00 6.93 46.44
N GLY A 286 6.43 5.83 46.93
CA GLY A 286 6.83 5.17 48.19
C GLY A 286 8.05 4.27 48.07
N ALA A 287 8.56 4.05 46.86
CA ALA A 287 9.74 3.25 46.56
C ALA A 287 10.86 4.14 46.00
N GLY A 288 12.10 3.90 46.43
CA GLY A 288 13.29 4.52 45.82
C GLY A 288 13.59 3.86 44.48
N THR A 289 12.88 4.26 43.42
CA THR A 289 13.06 3.72 42.07
C THR A 289 14.15 4.47 41.31
N ARG A 290 15.02 3.73 40.60
CA ARG A 290 16.04 4.29 39.71
C ARG A 290 16.05 3.59 38.37
N LEU A 291 15.98 4.35 37.27
CA LEU A 291 16.24 3.86 35.92
C LEU A 291 17.67 4.18 35.52
N THR A 292 18.40 3.20 34.99
CA THR A 292 19.72 3.39 34.38
C THR A 292 19.71 2.82 32.97
N VAL A 293 20.00 3.65 31.99
CA VAL A 293 20.08 3.23 30.58
C VAL A 293 21.53 3.27 30.13
N THR A 294 22.04 2.16 29.59
CA THR A 294 23.41 2.01 29.09
C THR A 294 23.43 1.40 27.69
N GLY A 295 24.50 1.66 26.93
CA GLY A 295 24.60 1.32 25.52
C GLY A 295 24.07 2.43 24.60
N ASP A 296 24.05 2.15 23.30
CA ASP A 296 23.55 3.09 22.29
C ASP A 296 22.06 2.80 22.02
N PRO A 297 21.12 3.71 22.37
CA PRO A 297 19.69 3.50 22.18
C PRO A 297 19.35 3.34 20.69
N ARG A 298 19.10 2.09 20.25
CA ARG A 298 18.68 1.78 18.88
C ARG A 298 17.17 1.83 18.75
N SER A 299 16.67 2.05 17.53
CA SER A 299 15.25 1.91 17.22
C SER A 299 14.80 0.46 17.41
N LEU A 300 13.94 0.23 18.40
CA LEU A 300 13.32 -1.07 18.65
C LEU A 300 12.02 -1.21 17.85
N THR A 301 11.63 -2.44 17.54
CA THR A 301 10.29 -2.68 16.98
C THR A 301 9.22 -2.42 18.04
N ALA A 302 8.03 -2.01 17.64
CA ALA A 302 6.92 -1.72 18.57
C ALA A 302 6.59 -2.92 19.48
N ALA A 303 6.78 -4.15 18.99
CA ALA A 303 6.58 -5.37 19.77
C ALA A 303 7.61 -5.53 20.90
N VAL A 304 8.89 -5.20 20.64
CA VAL A 304 9.98 -5.23 21.62
C VAL A 304 9.79 -4.12 22.65
N GLU A 305 9.43 -2.91 22.22
CA GLU A 305 9.18 -1.79 23.13
C GLU A 305 8.04 -2.07 24.12
N LEU A 306 6.92 -2.59 23.62
CA LEU A 306 5.76 -2.92 24.44
C LEU A 306 6.07 -4.05 25.42
N SER A 307 6.77 -5.10 24.96
CA SER A 307 7.15 -6.23 25.82
C SER A 307 8.13 -5.81 26.91
N ALA A 308 9.12 -4.98 26.57
CA ALA A 308 10.06 -4.42 27.53
C ALA A 308 9.36 -3.59 28.61
N TYR A 309 8.44 -2.70 28.20
CA TYR A 309 7.64 -1.90 29.12
C TYR A 309 6.82 -2.77 30.08
N ARG A 310 6.08 -3.77 29.55
CA ARG A 310 5.23 -4.66 30.36
C ARG A 310 6.03 -5.57 31.29
N ILE A 311 7.21 -6.04 30.89
CA ILE A 311 8.11 -6.82 31.75
C ILE A 311 8.50 -6.00 32.98
N VAL A 312 8.95 -4.76 32.78
CA VAL A 312 9.30 -3.86 33.89
C VAL A 312 8.08 -3.58 34.76
N GLU A 313 6.93 -3.26 34.17
CA GLU A 313 5.68 -3.00 34.89
C GLU A 313 5.27 -4.16 35.80
N HIS A 314 5.24 -5.39 35.27
CA HIS A 314 4.86 -6.57 36.04
C HIS A 314 5.78 -6.80 37.25
N LEU A 315 7.07 -6.56 37.09
CA LEU A 315 8.07 -6.77 38.13
C LEU A 315 8.06 -5.64 39.17
N VAL A 316 8.05 -4.38 38.72
CA VAL A 316 8.04 -3.20 39.60
C VAL A 316 6.77 -3.17 40.45
N ASN A 317 5.60 -3.47 39.88
CA ASN A 317 4.34 -3.45 40.64
C ASN A 317 4.36 -4.37 41.86
N VAL A 318 5.05 -5.51 41.79
CA VAL A 318 5.17 -6.44 42.92
C VAL A 318 6.30 -6.06 43.86
N LEU A 319 7.42 -5.57 43.34
CA LEU A 319 8.58 -5.17 44.16
C LEU A 319 8.34 -3.85 44.91
N ALA A 320 7.48 -2.98 44.39
CA ALA A 320 7.11 -1.69 44.96
C ALA A 320 5.97 -1.77 46.00
N ASP A 321 5.50 -2.97 46.34
CA ASP A 321 4.45 -3.21 47.34
C ASP A 321 4.86 -2.80 48.78
N GLN A 322 6.14 -2.44 48.99
CA GLN A 322 6.68 -2.04 50.29
C GLN A 322 7.09 -0.56 50.33
N PRO A 323 6.73 0.18 51.40
CA PRO A 323 7.31 1.51 51.64
C PRO A 323 8.82 1.40 51.85
N ASP A 324 9.56 2.38 51.31
CA ASP A 324 11.03 2.47 51.30
C ASP A 324 11.77 1.35 50.52
N SER A 325 11.06 0.62 49.66
CA SER A 325 11.68 -0.36 48.77
C SER A 325 12.60 0.33 47.74
N ARG A 326 13.87 -0.06 47.67
CA ARG A 326 14.78 0.40 46.62
C ARG A 326 14.68 -0.53 45.42
N ILE A 327 14.31 0.03 44.27
CA ILE A 327 14.13 -0.72 43.03
C ILE A 327 15.05 -0.14 41.98
N ASP A 328 16.01 -0.94 41.53
CA ASP A 328 16.92 -0.56 40.46
C ASP A 328 16.50 -1.27 39.18
N VAL A 329 16.13 -0.48 38.17
CA VAL A 329 15.87 -0.93 36.81
C VAL A 329 17.03 -0.49 35.93
N SER A 330 17.68 -1.44 35.26
CA SER A 330 18.70 -1.14 34.26
C SER A 330 18.34 -1.71 32.90
N MET A 331 18.51 -0.90 31.86
CA MET A 331 18.36 -1.31 30.47
C MET A 331 19.70 -1.19 29.77
N ARG A 332 20.17 -2.27 29.16
CA ARG A 332 21.41 -2.30 28.39
C ARG A 332 21.08 -2.66 26.94
N PHE A 333 21.36 -1.73 26.04
CA PHE A 333 21.25 -1.94 24.59
C PHE A 333 22.53 -2.62 24.08
N ASP A 334 22.40 -3.87 23.64
CA ASP A 334 23.48 -4.65 23.01
C ASP A 334 23.26 -4.73 21.49
N GLU A 335 24.19 -5.34 20.76
CA GLU A 335 24.09 -5.48 19.30
C GLU A 335 22.93 -6.39 18.87
N GLU A 336 22.69 -7.47 19.61
CA GLU A 336 21.74 -8.54 19.25
C GLU A 336 20.53 -8.62 20.20
N ALA A 337 20.59 -7.99 21.37
CA ALA A 337 19.52 -8.04 22.37
C ALA A 337 19.42 -6.79 23.25
N LEU A 338 18.21 -6.55 23.76
CA LEU A 338 17.95 -5.65 24.86
C LEU A 338 17.94 -6.45 26.16
N GLU A 339 18.86 -6.12 27.06
CA GLU A 339 18.91 -6.70 28.39
C GLU A 339 18.21 -5.77 29.40
N ILE A 340 17.25 -6.32 30.15
CA ILE A 340 16.52 -5.60 31.19
C ILE A 340 16.81 -6.28 32.51
N ARG A 341 17.30 -5.54 33.50
CA ARG A 341 17.50 -6.04 34.86
C ARG A 341 16.63 -5.25 35.83
N VAL A 342 15.87 -5.95 36.65
CA VAL A 342 15.04 -5.37 37.72
C VAL A 342 15.45 -5.99 39.04
N ASN A 343 15.91 -5.14 39.96
CA ASN A 343 16.33 -5.54 41.30
C ASN A 343 15.43 -4.89 42.33
N GLY A 344 15.01 -5.62 43.35
CA GLY A 344 14.28 -5.04 44.47
C GLY A 344 14.01 -6.04 45.61
N PRO A 345 13.57 -5.55 46.77
CA PRO A 345 13.20 -6.41 47.90
C PRO A 345 11.91 -7.18 47.61
N VAL A 346 11.82 -8.42 48.09
CA VAL A 346 10.61 -9.27 47.96
C VAL A 346 10.17 -9.81 49.32
N ARG A 347 8.88 -9.64 49.64
CA ARG A 347 8.26 -10.14 50.87
C ARG A 347 7.38 -11.38 50.65
N ARG A 348 6.61 -11.41 49.55
CA ARG A 348 5.73 -12.53 49.17
C ARG A 348 6.26 -13.22 47.93
N SER A 349 6.62 -14.50 48.09
CA SER A 349 7.16 -15.29 46.98
C SER A 349 6.11 -15.68 45.94
N ALA A 350 4.83 -15.78 46.32
CA ALA A 350 3.73 -16.16 45.41
C ALA A 350 3.39 -15.05 44.40
N ASP A 351 3.25 -13.79 44.84
CA ASP A 351 2.96 -12.66 43.95
C ASP A 351 4.11 -12.41 42.97
N LEU A 352 5.36 -12.57 43.44
CA LEU A 352 6.53 -12.51 42.57
C LEU A 352 6.49 -13.64 41.52
N LYS A 353 6.14 -14.88 41.89
CA LYS A 353 6.03 -15.98 40.92
C LYS A 353 5.01 -15.66 39.82
N ASN A 354 3.87 -15.08 40.16
CA ASN A 354 2.85 -14.70 39.18
C ASN A 354 3.32 -13.57 38.26
N ALA A 355 3.97 -12.54 38.80
CA ALA A 355 4.58 -11.47 38.00
C ALA A 355 5.66 -12.00 37.06
N VAL A 356 6.51 -12.91 37.54
CA VAL A 356 7.58 -13.54 36.75
C VAL A 356 7.00 -14.43 35.66
N ALA A 357 5.92 -15.16 35.92
CA ALA A 357 5.25 -15.96 34.90
C ALA A 357 4.74 -15.09 33.73
N ARG A 358 4.05 -13.98 34.05
CA ARG A 358 3.57 -13.02 33.04
C ARG A 358 4.72 -12.34 32.28
N ALA A 359 5.75 -11.90 32.99
CA ALA A 359 6.93 -11.30 32.36
C ALA A 359 7.69 -12.29 31.47
N ARG A 360 7.78 -13.57 31.87
CA ARG A 360 8.41 -14.62 31.07
C ARG A 360 7.60 -14.95 29.82
N GLU A 361 6.28 -14.96 29.91
CA GLU A 361 5.41 -15.15 28.74
C GLU A 361 5.65 -14.05 27.71
N ARG A 362 5.74 -12.78 28.14
CA ARG A 362 6.07 -11.65 27.27
C ARG A 362 7.44 -11.79 26.61
N ALA A 363 8.47 -12.20 27.35
CA ALA A 363 9.79 -12.44 26.77
C ALA A 363 9.77 -13.57 25.73
N LYS A 364 9.09 -14.69 26.02
CA LYS A 364 9.01 -15.85 25.13
C LYS A 364 8.31 -15.56 23.80
N VAL A 365 7.30 -14.70 23.79
CA VAL A 365 6.60 -14.30 22.55
C VAL A 365 7.56 -13.71 21.52
N LEU A 366 8.64 -13.07 21.98
CA LEU A 366 9.68 -12.49 21.13
C LEU A 366 10.92 -13.39 20.98
N GLY A 367 10.87 -14.66 21.41
CA GLY A 367 12.04 -15.53 21.41
C GLY A 367 13.09 -15.17 22.48
N GLY A 368 12.74 -14.30 23.43
CA GLY A 368 13.57 -13.89 24.55
C GLY A 368 13.48 -14.81 25.77
N SER A 369 14.22 -14.46 26.81
CA SER A 369 14.30 -15.21 28.07
C SER A 369 14.09 -14.30 29.28
N LEU A 370 13.68 -14.90 30.40
CA LEU A 370 13.59 -14.24 31.70
C LEU A 370 14.01 -15.20 32.81
N ASP A 371 15.11 -14.84 33.45
CA ASP A 371 15.66 -15.53 34.61
C ASP A 371 15.51 -14.69 35.87
N VAL A 372 15.16 -15.35 36.98
CA VAL A 372 14.95 -14.69 38.25
C VAL A 372 15.67 -15.45 39.35
N LYS A 373 16.45 -14.72 40.12
CA LYS A 373 17.15 -15.23 41.31
C LYS A 373 16.65 -14.47 42.53
N VAL A 374 16.29 -15.21 43.57
CA VAL A 374 15.92 -14.63 44.87
C VAL A 374 16.97 -15.05 45.89
N SER A 375 17.61 -14.08 46.53
CA SER A 375 18.63 -14.29 47.55
C SER A 375 18.47 -13.29 48.68
N ARG A 376 18.45 -13.77 49.93
CA ARG A 376 18.40 -12.95 51.15
C ARG A 376 17.31 -11.85 51.12
N GLY A 377 16.12 -12.17 50.59
CA GLY A 377 14.99 -11.24 50.51
C GLY A 377 15.06 -10.21 49.37
N TYR A 378 16.02 -10.35 48.45
CA TYR A 378 16.14 -9.55 47.24
C TYR A 378 15.90 -10.41 46.00
N ALA A 379 15.11 -9.90 45.06
CA ALA A 379 14.89 -10.49 43.76
C ALA A 379 15.71 -9.74 42.71
N THR A 380 16.41 -10.50 41.86
CA THR A 380 17.08 -10.02 40.66
C THR A 380 16.48 -10.75 39.48
N ALA A 381 15.75 -10.02 38.66
CA ALA A 381 15.20 -10.49 37.39
C ALA A 381 16.05 -9.96 36.23
N VAL A 382 16.43 -10.83 35.29
CA VAL A 382 17.18 -10.49 34.08
C VAL A 382 16.39 -11.01 32.88
N ALA A 383 15.93 -10.11 32.03
CA ALA A 383 15.26 -10.42 30.78
C ALA A 383 16.20 -10.12 29.61
N GLN A 384 16.18 -10.96 28.59
CA GLN A 384 16.84 -10.72 27.31
C GLN A 384 15.81 -10.77 26.20
N LEU A 385 15.71 -9.70 25.41
CA LEU A 385 14.81 -9.61 24.27
C LEU A 385 15.65 -9.43 23.00
N PRO A 386 15.57 -10.33 22.01
CA PRO A 386 16.30 -10.13 20.76
C PRO A 386 15.77 -8.87 20.05
N VAL A 387 16.69 -8.04 19.54
CA VAL A 387 16.33 -6.80 18.81
C VAL A 387 16.21 -7.04 17.30
N SER A 388 16.67 -8.19 16.82
CA SER A 388 16.60 -8.63 15.43
C SER A 388 15.45 -9.62 15.27
N GLY A 389 14.30 -9.13 14.80
CA GLY A 389 13.13 -9.93 14.42
C GLY A 389 12.55 -9.44 13.11
#